data_AF-A0AA43I126-F1
#
_entry.id   AF-A0AA43I126-F1
#
_cell.length_a   1.000
_cell.length_b   1.000
_cell.length_c   1.000
_cell.angle_alpha   90.00
_cell.angle_beta   90.00
_cell.angle_gamma   90.00
#
_symmetry.space_group_name_H-M   'P 1'
#
loop_
_entity.id
_entity.type
_entity.pdbx_description
1 polymer ?
#
loop_
_entity_poly.entity_id
_entity_poly.type
_entity_poly.pdbx_seq_one_letter_code
_entity_poly.pdbx_strand_id
1 'polypeptide(L)'
;MRNVNQSQDYFSEFLSRFRGYSTEELVECFNREVGNLGWGNARAAYLAALRTAFYERDLTLDPTVFMPGATSYKRKIKLVCKVVAVDE
;
A
#
# COMPACT_ATOMS: atom_id res chain seq x y z
N MET A 1 13.58 -25.46 1.96
CA MET A 1 14.22 -24.12 1.94
C MET A 1 13.20 -23.13 1.43
N ARG A 2 12.87 -22.07 2.18
CA ARG A 2 12.05 -20.95 1.66
C ARG A 2 12.95 -20.13 0.74
N ASN A 3 12.57 -19.97 -0.53
CA ASN A 3 13.28 -19.07 -1.43
C ASN A 3 13.00 -17.63 -1.01
N VAL A 4 13.93 -17.03 -0.27
CA VAL A 4 13.94 -15.60 0.11
C VAL A 4 13.73 -14.71 -1.13
N ASN A 5 14.15 -15.19 -2.31
CA ASN A 5 14.00 -14.50 -3.58
C ASN A 5 12.53 -14.24 -3.97
N GLN A 6 11.60 -15.16 -3.72
CA GLN A 6 10.24 -15.04 -4.28
C GLN A 6 9.45 -13.84 -3.72
N SER A 7 9.56 -13.58 -2.41
CA SER A 7 8.90 -12.41 -1.80
C SER A 7 9.54 -11.10 -2.25
N GLN A 8 10.86 -11.12 -2.49
CA GLN A 8 11.61 -9.97 -3.00
C GLN A 8 11.25 -9.68 -4.47
N ASP A 9 11.05 -10.74 -5.27
CA ASP A 9 10.60 -10.65 -6.66
C ASP A 9 9.20 -10.05 -6.73
N TYR A 10 8.25 -10.55 -5.93
CA TYR A 10 6.91 -9.98 -5.83
C TYR A 10 6.94 -8.50 -5.41
N PHE A 11 7.74 -8.16 -4.39
CA PHE A 11 7.84 -6.77 -3.93
C PHE A 11 8.33 -5.85 -5.05
N SER A 12 9.40 -6.25 -5.74
CA SER A 12 10.02 -5.45 -6.79
C SER A 12 9.07 -5.27 -7.99
N GLU A 13 8.36 -6.35 -8.36
CA GLU A 13 7.36 -6.32 -9.42
C GLU A 13 6.20 -5.36 -9.08
N PHE A 14 5.61 -5.49 -7.88
CA PHE A 14 4.50 -4.62 -7.47
C PHE A 14 4.94 -3.17 -7.33
N LEU A 15 6.11 -2.90 -6.76
CA LEU A 15 6.62 -1.53 -6.61
C LEU A 15 6.86 -0.89 -7.98
N SER A 16 7.43 -1.63 -8.94
CA SER A 16 7.61 -1.13 -10.30
C SER A 16 6.27 -0.77 -10.97
N ARG A 17 5.23 -1.57 -10.75
CA ARG A 17 3.88 -1.27 -11.25
C ARG A 17 3.31 -0.01 -10.58
N PHE A 18 3.36 0.07 -9.25
CA PHE A 18 2.82 1.21 -8.49
C PHE A 18 3.52 2.53 -8.75
N ARG A 19 4.80 2.53 -9.13
CA ARG A 19 5.50 3.75 -9.55
C ARG A 19 4.88 4.39 -10.80
N GLY A 20 4.23 3.60 -11.65
CA GLY A 20 3.49 4.09 -12.80
C GLY A 20 2.08 4.60 -12.49
N TYR A 21 1.57 4.42 -11.27
CA TYR A 21 0.21 4.78 -10.90
C TYR A 21 0.12 6.23 -10.41
N SER A 22 -0.98 6.91 -10.70
CA SER A 22 -1.41 8.14 -10.03
C SER A 22 -1.68 7.90 -8.54
N THR A 23 -1.75 8.97 -7.75
CA THR A 23 -2.04 8.83 -6.31
C THR A 23 -3.46 8.29 -6.09
N GLU A 24 -4.39 8.68 -6.95
CA GLU A 24 -5.78 8.21 -6.98
C GLU A 24 -5.84 6.69 -7.23
N GLU A 25 -5.08 6.18 -8.19
CA GLU A 25 -4.97 4.74 -8.43
C GLU A 25 -4.37 3.98 -7.24
N LEU A 26 -3.37 4.55 -6.56
CA LEU A 26 -2.83 3.96 -5.32
C LEU A 26 -3.89 3.90 -4.20
N VAL A 27 -4.72 4.95 -4.08
CA VAL A 27 -5.85 4.99 -3.15
C VAL A 27 -6.88 3.91 -3.50
N GLU A 28 -7.21 3.72 -4.76
CA GLU A 28 -8.10 2.63 -5.18
C GLU A 28 -7.52 1.25 -4.84
N CYS A 29 -6.24 1.03 -5.14
CA CYS A 29 -5.54 -0.21 -4.79
C CYS A 29 -5.58 -0.49 -3.29
N PHE A 30 -5.40 0.55 -2.46
CA PHE A 30 -5.51 0.43 -1.02
C PHE A 30 -6.93 0.06 -0.59
N ASN A 31 -7.93 0.76 -1.12
CA ASN A 31 -9.33 0.59 -0.74
C ASN A 31 -9.88 -0.79 -1.12
N ARG A 32 -9.32 -1.45 -2.15
CA ARG A 32 -9.63 -2.84 -2.50
C ARG A 32 -9.11 -3.85 -1.45
N GLU A 33 -8.07 -3.50 -0.71
CA GLU A 33 -7.49 -4.36 0.33
C GLU A 33 -8.16 -4.21 1.69
N VAL A 34 -9.00 -3.19 1.86
CA VAL A 34 -9.78 -2.98 3.10
C VAL A 34 -10.80 -4.09 3.26
N GLY A 35 -10.74 -4.78 4.40
CA GLY A 35 -11.62 -5.92 4.69
C GLY A 35 -11.19 -7.24 4.02
N ASN A 36 -10.09 -7.26 3.26
CA ASN A 36 -9.55 -8.49 2.71
C ASN A 36 -8.86 -9.32 3.82
N LEU A 37 -9.42 -10.50 4.11
CA LEU A 37 -8.99 -11.40 5.19
C LEU A 37 -7.92 -12.42 4.77
N GLY A 38 -7.58 -12.49 3.47
CA GLY A 38 -6.60 -13.43 2.96
C GLY A 38 -5.18 -13.13 3.43
N TRP A 39 -4.40 -14.17 3.76
CA TRP A 39 -2.99 -14.06 4.15
C TRP A 39 -2.12 -14.87 3.20
N GLY A 40 -1.09 -14.24 2.64
CA GLY A 40 -0.14 -14.90 1.75
C GLY A 40 1.07 -14.03 1.44
N ASN A 41 2.18 -14.65 1.04
CA ASN A 41 3.45 -13.96 0.80
C ASN A 41 3.33 -12.90 -0.31
N ALA A 42 2.63 -13.21 -1.40
CA ALA A 42 2.39 -12.26 -2.49
C ALA A 42 1.60 -11.04 -2.00
N ARG A 43 0.59 -11.24 -1.14
CA ARG A 43 -0.16 -10.13 -0.54
C ARG A 43 0.71 -9.30 0.39
N ALA A 44 1.50 -9.92 1.25
CA ALA A 44 2.42 -9.19 2.12
C ALA A 44 3.40 -8.31 1.31
N ALA A 45 3.94 -8.85 0.21
CA ALA A 45 4.79 -8.10 -0.72
C ALA A 45 4.03 -6.97 -1.43
N TYR A 46 2.80 -7.21 -1.89
CA TYR A 46 1.91 -6.20 -2.49
C TYR A 46 1.66 -5.02 -1.53
N LEU A 47 1.25 -5.29 -0.29
CA LEU A 47 0.95 -4.26 0.70
C LEU A 47 2.20 -3.47 1.10
N ALA A 48 3.36 -4.14 1.19
CA ALA A 48 4.64 -3.49 1.45
C ALA A 48 5.03 -2.56 0.29
N ALA A 49 4.91 -3.02 -0.96
CA ALA A 49 5.17 -2.22 -2.15
C ALA A 49 4.23 -1.03 -2.27
N LEU A 50 2.93 -1.23 -2.00
CA LEU A 50 1.92 -0.16 -2.03
C LEU A 50 2.23 0.92 -1.00
N ARG A 51 2.58 0.52 0.22
CA ARG A 51 3.03 1.44 1.27
C ARG A 51 4.27 2.23 0.86
N THR A 52 5.28 1.56 0.30
CA THR A 52 6.48 2.25 -0.20
C THR A 52 6.13 3.25 -1.28
N ALA A 53 5.25 2.90 -2.22
CA ALA A 53 4.81 3.81 -3.27
C ALA A 53 4.14 5.08 -2.69
N PHE A 54 3.34 4.97 -1.62
CA PHE A 54 2.81 6.14 -0.92
C PHE A 54 3.90 7.00 -0.26
N TYR A 55 4.88 6.38 0.39
CA TYR A 55 5.99 7.10 1.02
C TYR A 55 6.95 7.76 0.01
N GLU A 56 7.02 7.26 -1.23
CA GLU A 56 7.78 7.90 -2.32
C GLU A 56 7.10 9.18 -2.86
N ARG A 57 5.85 9.48 -2.46
CA ARG A 57 5.12 10.67 -2.90
C ARG A 57 5.23 11.81 -1.90
N ASP A 58 5.20 13.04 -2.42
CA ASP A 58 5.07 14.28 -1.64
C ASP A 58 3.63 14.45 -1.11
N LEU A 59 3.23 13.60 -0.17
CA LEU A 59 1.90 13.55 0.44
C LEU A 59 1.96 13.63 1.95
N THR A 60 0.91 14.20 2.55
CA THR A 60 0.66 14.05 3.98
C THR A 60 -0.19 12.81 4.19
N LEU A 61 0.36 11.81 4.90
CA LEU A 61 -0.31 10.54 5.16
C LEU A 61 -0.92 10.52 6.57
N ASP A 62 -2.16 10.06 6.69
CA ASP A 62 -2.84 9.90 7.99
C ASP A 62 -2.08 8.89 8.89
N PRO A 63 -1.56 9.32 10.05
CA PRO A 63 -0.76 8.47 10.93
C PRO A 63 -1.57 7.35 11.60
N THR A 64 -2.90 7.43 11.61
CA THR A 64 -3.78 6.36 12.11
C THR A 64 -3.92 5.20 11.10
N VAL A 65 -3.55 5.45 9.84
CA VAL A 65 -3.52 4.44 8.76
C VAL A 65 -2.09 4.03 8.47
N PHE A 66 -1.19 4.98 8.26
CA PHE A 66 0.22 4.78 7.93
C PHE A 66 1.09 4.95 9.18
N MET A 67 1.40 3.83 9.83
CA MET A 67 2.21 3.79 11.03
C MET A 67 3.69 3.50 10.70
N PRO A 68 4.64 3.85 11.58
CA PRO A 68 6.02 3.44 11.42
C PRO A 68 6.13 1.92 11.26
N GLY A 69 6.60 1.46 10.10
CA GLY A 69 6.77 0.04 9.79
C GLY A 69 5.48 -0.76 9.55
N ALA A 70 4.28 -0.17 9.63
CA ALA A 70 3.00 -0.88 9.48
C ALA A 70 1.92 -0.03 8.79
N THR A 71 0.88 -0.69 8.28
CA THR A 71 -0.27 0.01 7.68
C THR A 71 -1.57 -0.70 8.05
N SER A 72 -2.58 0.08 8.44
CA SER A 72 -3.88 -0.43 8.88
C SER A 72 -4.87 -0.45 7.71
N TYR A 73 -5.27 -1.65 7.27
CA TYR A 73 -6.27 -1.86 6.21
C TYR A 73 -7.69 -2.06 6.78
N LYS A 74 -8.03 -1.34 7.85
CA LYS A 74 -9.35 -1.42 8.51
C LYS A 74 -10.38 -0.43 7.98
N ARG A 75 -9.91 0.66 7.38
CA ARG A 75 -10.75 1.76 6.88
C ARG A 75 -10.25 2.16 5.51
N LYS A 76 -11.17 2.64 4.67
CA LYS A 76 -10.83 3.23 3.38
C LYS A 76 -10.15 4.58 3.58
N ILE A 77 -9.41 4.99 2.57
CA ILE A 77 -8.76 6.29 2.50
C ILE A 77 -9.26 7.04 1.26
N LYS A 78 -9.12 8.36 1.29
CA LYS A 78 -9.36 9.24 0.15
C LYS A 78 -8.23 10.24 0.02
N LEU A 79 -8.00 10.69 -1.21
CA LEU A 79 -7.09 11.79 -1.49
C LEU A 79 -7.86 13.11 -1.47
N VAL A 80 -7.43 14.04 -0.63
CA VAL A 80 -7.93 15.41 -0.56
C VAL A 80 -6.76 16.34 -0.84
N CYS A 81 -6.66 16.79 -2.10
CA CYS A 81 -5.51 17.55 -2.61
C CYS A 81 -4.19 16.77 -2.45
N LYS A 82 -3.41 17.04 -1.40
CA LYS A 82 -2.15 16.35 -1.07
C LYS A 82 -2.22 15.54 0.24
N VAL A 83 -3.41 15.46 0.83
CA VAL A 83 -3.64 14.77 2.11
C VAL A 83 -4.36 13.47 1.84
N VAL A 84 -3.77 12.37 2.29
CA VAL A 84 -4.45 11.07 2.34
C VAL A 84 -5.08 10.93 3.72
N ALA A 85 -6.41 10.95 3.77
CA ALA A 85 -7.20 10.89 4.99
C ALA A 85 -8.13 9.67 4.98
N VAL A 86 -8.61 9.27 6.15
CA VAL A 86 -9.67 8.26 6.26
C VAL A 86 -10.93 8.74 5.53
N ASP A 87 -11.55 7.84 4.78
CA ASP A 87 -12.87 8.07 4.21
C ASP A 87 -13.94 7.67 5.23
N GLU A 88 -14.52 8.68 5.89
CA GLU A 88 -15.60 8.54 6.89
C GLU A 88 -16.92 8.07 6.26
#